data_AF-A0A545AMA7-F1
#
_entry.id   AF-A0A545AMA7-F1
#
_cell.length_a   1.000
_cell.length_b   1.000
_cell.length_c   1.000
_cell.angle_alpha   90.00
_cell.angle_beta   90.00
_cell.angle_gamma   90.00
#
_symmetry.space_group_name_H-M   'P 1'
#
loop_
_entity.id
_entity.type
_entity.pdbx_description
1 polymer ?
#
loop_
_entity_poly.entity_id
_entity_poly.type
_entity_poly.pdbx_seq_one_letter_code
_entity_poly.pdbx_strand_id
1 'polypeptide(L)'
;MTQQGDSTPLLDEARSLRTALDEVAARRREVLDRYDVLSLALMLIGVSVFASVAAFSFSSGQTGRGQAFLVLTLLAVPFVLFAAWTSVGRFLVLSRRAARMEQRLVTLPSPVEEAVTTIEAALPAYVVRRGLGQGGCGVVYLAEHRRAGWSRAVKLLTETALPDSQERFLREAQVMESLDHPHIARVYEYVENCIVMEYLPGGTAVARAGQGPGVVCAIGLGVASALAAAHQRNVVHRDIKPGNLLFADDGTVKVTDFGIAKLLAAGATGEPASVLALTPGYAAPEQLNADDITARTDLYGLAATLYRLLTGSTPPLPGPDGAPRADLAGIPPRIAAVLARSLDAYPERRHADAQAFALDLARAAARDMHPGWLDASGVPFRGDPEIRAAASR
;
A
#
# COMPACT_ATOMS: atom_id res chain seq x y z
N MET A 1 -2.45 29.32 -28.60
CA MET A 1 -2.72 29.76 -27.23
C MET A 1 -3.10 28.53 -26.43
N THR A 2 -2.10 27.83 -25.92
CA THR A 2 -2.27 26.66 -25.05
C THR A 2 -2.64 27.16 -23.66
N GLN A 3 -3.73 26.63 -23.11
CA GLN A 3 -4.13 26.90 -21.73
C GLN A 3 -2.92 26.66 -20.82
N GLN A 4 -2.46 27.69 -20.12
CA GLN A 4 -1.63 27.53 -18.94
C GLN A 4 -2.44 26.68 -17.98
N GLY A 5 -2.15 25.38 -17.92
CA GLY A 5 -2.95 24.55 -17.04
C GLY A 5 -2.66 24.99 -15.61
N ASP A 6 -3.72 25.29 -14.90
CA ASP A 6 -3.76 25.87 -13.57
C ASP A 6 -3.93 24.76 -12.51
N SER A 7 -3.27 24.88 -11.35
CA SER A 7 -3.48 23.99 -10.20
C SER A 7 -4.67 24.43 -9.33
N THR A 8 -5.22 25.63 -9.57
CA THR A 8 -6.39 26.18 -8.88
C THR A 8 -7.58 25.22 -8.78
N PRO A 9 -7.99 24.47 -9.82
CA PRO A 9 -9.11 23.55 -9.72
C PRO A 9 -8.92 22.44 -8.66
N LEU A 10 -7.69 21.92 -8.51
CA LEU A 10 -7.37 20.91 -7.50
C LEU A 10 -7.36 21.51 -6.09
N LEU A 11 -6.82 22.72 -5.95
CA LEU A 11 -6.83 23.44 -4.67
C LEU A 11 -8.26 23.79 -4.25
N ASP A 12 -9.13 24.17 -5.20
CA ASP A 12 -10.55 24.42 -4.96
C ASP A 12 -11.30 23.16 -4.54
N GLU A 13 -11.06 22.02 -5.19
CA GLU A 13 -11.64 20.73 -4.83
C GLU A 13 -11.19 20.28 -3.43
N ALA A 14 -9.89 20.42 -3.11
CA ALA A 14 -9.34 20.12 -1.79
C ALA A 14 -9.98 20.99 -0.70
N ARG A 15 -10.16 22.30 -0.97
CA ARG A 15 -10.85 23.23 -0.06
C ARG A 15 -12.32 22.85 0.14
N SER A 16 -13.04 22.50 -0.93
CA SER A 16 -14.45 22.08 -0.86
C SER A 16 -14.65 20.80 -0.04
N LEU A 17 -13.82 19.77 -0.29
CA LEU A 17 -13.84 18.52 0.48
C LEU A 17 -13.56 18.76 1.97
N ARG A 18 -12.66 19.69 2.27
CA ARG A 18 -12.35 20.06 3.65
C ARG A 18 -13.56 20.68 4.35
N THR A 19 -14.23 21.64 3.71
CA THR A 19 -15.45 22.24 4.25
C THR A 19 -16.52 21.18 4.53
N ALA A 20 -16.73 20.24 3.59
CA ALA A 20 -17.67 19.14 3.79
C ALA A 20 -17.28 18.21 4.96
N LEU A 21 -15.99 17.89 5.13
CA LEU A 21 -15.49 17.10 6.26
C LEU A 21 -15.67 17.82 7.60
N ASP A 22 -15.40 19.12 7.64
CA ASP A 22 -15.60 19.94 8.84
C ASP A 22 -17.09 20.05 9.20
N GLU A 23 -17.99 20.14 8.21
CA GLU A 23 -19.43 20.06 8.39
C GLU A 23 -19.89 18.69 8.93
N VAL A 24 -19.37 17.60 8.38
CA VAL A 24 -19.68 16.24 8.86
C VAL A 24 -19.16 16.04 10.28
N ALA A 25 -17.96 16.54 10.60
CA ALA A 25 -17.42 16.50 11.95
C ALA A 25 -18.26 17.36 12.92
N ALA A 26 -18.74 18.53 12.50
CA ALA A 26 -19.65 19.36 13.29
C ALA A 26 -21.00 18.68 13.55
N ARG A 27 -21.64 18.09 12.52
CA ARG A 27 -22.88 17.31 12.67
C ARG A 27 -22.69 16.10 13.57
N ARG A 28 -21.54 15.43 13.47
CA ARG A 28 -21.21 14.30 14.36
C ARG A 28 -21.06 14.75 15.81
N ARG A 29 -20.41 15.89 16.07
CA ARG A 29 -20.34 16.48 17.43
C ARG A 29 -21.74 16.78 17.98
N GLU A 30 -22.62 17.37 17.18
CA GLU A 30 -24.00 17.65 17.57
C GLU A 30 -24.82 16.38 17.90
N VAL A 31 -24.59 15.30 17.16
CA VAL A 31 -25.19 13.99 17.44
C VAL A 31 -24.65 13.42 18.75
N LEU A 32 -23.34 13.50 18.98
CA LEU A 32 -22.70 13.03 20.21
C LEU A 32 -23.23 13.81 21.44
N ASP A 33 -23.40 15.12 21.34
CA ASP A 33 -24.00 15.94 22.40
C ASP A 33 -25.45 15.50 22.71
N ARG A 34 -26.24 15.16 21.67
CA ARG A 34 -27.59 14.60 21.86
C ARG A 34 -27.59 13.24 22.56
N TYR A 35 -26.59 12.39 22.31
CA TYR A 35 -26.42 11.12 23.01
C TYR A 35 -26.03 11.31 24.49
N ASP A 36 -25.25 12.34 24.81
CA ASP A 36 -24.91 12.67 26.20
C ASP A 36 -26.16 13.10 26.99
N VAL A 37 -27.03 13.89 26.38
CA VAL A 37 -28.32 14.30 26.97
C VAL A 37 -29.24 13.08 27.18
N LEU A 38 -29.35 12.19 26.19
CA LEU A 38 -30.17 10.99 26.29
C LEU A 38 -29.66 10.02 27.37
N SER A 39 -28.34 9.87 27.47
CA SER A 39 -27.70 9.01 28.47
C SER A 39 -27.89 9.54 29.89
N LEU A 40 -27.78 10.87 30.07
CA LEU A 40 -28.08 11.54 31.33
C LEU A 40 -29.57 11.37 31.70
N ALA A 41 -30.47 11.50 30.73
CA ALA A 41 -31.91 11.29 30.95
C ALA A 41 -32.23 9.85 31.38
N LEU A 42 -31.67 8.85 30.71
CA LEU A 42 -31.84 7.44 31.08
C LEU A 42 -31.26 7.12 32.47
N MET A 43 -30.13 7.74 32.84
CA MET A 43 -29.57 7.63 34.18
C MET A 43 -30.52 8.23 35.22
N LEU A 44 -31.04 9.43 34.99
CA LEU A 44 -32.01 10.09 35.88
C LEU A 44 -33.31 9.27 36.02
N ILE A 45 -33.80 8.67 34.93
CA ILE A 45 -34.95 7.75 34.96
C ILE A 45 -34.64 6.53 35.81
N GLY A 46 -33.48 5.90 35.62
CA GLY A 46 -33.06 4.74 36.41
C GLY A 46 -32.96 5.06 37.91
N VAL A 47 -32.40 6.22 38.26
CA VAL A 47 -32.32 6.72 39.65
C VAL A 47 -33.72 7.00 40.21
N SER A 48 -34.62 7.58 39.41
CA SER A 48 -36.00 7.87 39.83
C SER A 48 -36.81 6.60 40.08
N VAL A 49 -36.75 5.62 39.18
CA VAL A 49 -37.42 4.32 39.34
C VAL A 49 -36.90 3.62 40.60
N PHE A 50 -35.59 3.64 40.83
CA PHE A 50 -34.99 3.10 42.05
C PHE A 50 -35.53 3.78 43.32
N ALA A 51 -35.57 5.11 43.34
CA ALA A 51 -36.07 5.88 44.47
C ALA A 51 -37.57 5.61 44.76
N SER A 52 -38.40 5.50 43.71
CA SER A 52 -39.83 5.18 43.85
C SER A 52 -40.06 3.77 44.40
N VAL A 53 -39.27 2.79 43.94
CA VAL A 53 -39.31 1.40 44.40
C VAL A 53 -38.87 1.32 45.87
N ALA A 54 -37.85 2.08 46.27
CA ALA A 54 -37.42 2.21 47.67
C ALA A 54 -38.48 2.84 48.57
N ALA A 55 -39.12 3.94 48.12
CA ALA A 55 -40.15 4.64 48.89
C ALA A 55 -41.41 3.78 49.09
N PHE A 56 -41.84 3.04 48.05
CA PHE A 56 -43.00 2.14 48.13
C PHE A 56 -42.77 0.98 49.11
N SER A 57 -41.55 0.45 49.17
CA SER A 57 -41.19 -0.58 50.15
C SER A 57 -41.15 -0.07 51.58
N PHE A 58 -40.83 1.21 51.79
CA PHE A 58 -40.83 1.82 53.13
C PHE A 58 -42.26 2.09 53.65
N SER A 59 -43.20 2.41 52.75
CA SER A 59 -44.59 2.74 53.11
C SER A 59 -45.48 1.53 53.45
N SER A 60 -45.11 0.31 53.06
CA SER A 60 -46.03 -0.84 53.06
C SER A 60 -45.94 -1.77 54.28
N GLY A 61 -45.10 -1.46 55.27
CA GLY A 61 -45.24 -1.93 56.68
C GLY A 61 -45.29 -3.44 56.94
N GLN A 62 -44.87 -4.32 56.01
CA GLN A 62 -44.90 -5.78 56.20
C GLN A 62 -43.49 -6.38 56.29
N THR A 63 -43.19 -7.00 57.43
CA THR A 63 -41.87 -7.46 57.89
C THR A 63 -41.26 -8.65 57.12
N GLY A 64 -42.02 -9.32 56.24
CA GLY A 64 -41.52 -10.46 55.45
C GLY A 64 -40.96 -10.13 54.06
N ARG A 65 -41.19 -8.93 53.52
CA ARG A 65 -40.79 -8.54 52.16
C ARG A 65 -39.51 -7.72 52.07
N GLY A 66 -39.01 -7.20 53.19
CA GLY A 66 -37.77 -6.41 53.25
C GLY A 66 -36.54 -7.19 52.74
N GLN A 67 -36.47 -8.50 52.99
CA GLN A 67 -35.37 -9.34 52.48
C GLN A 67 -35.46 -9.54 50.96
N ALA A 68 -36.64 -9.80 50.41
CA ALA A 68 -36.83 -9.94 48.96
C ALA A 68 -36.48 -8.64 48.22
N PHE A 69 -36.84 -7.50 48.81
CA PHE A 69 -36.49 -6.18 48.30
C PHE A 69 -34.98 -5.91 48.33
N LEU A 70 -34.33 -6.25 49.45
CA LEU A 70 -32.88 -6.12 49.59
C LEU A 70 -32.14 -6.97 48.55
N VAL A 71 -32.60 -8.21 48.34
CA VAL A 71 -32.03 -9.15 47.36
C VAL A 71 -32.23 -8.64 45.92
N LEU A 72 -33.43 -8.19 45.55
CA LEU A 72 -33.70 -7.63 44.22
C LEU A 72 -32.88 -6.36 43.95
N THR A 73 -32.74 -5.49 44.95
CA THR A 73 -31.93 -4.27 44.88
C THR A 73 -30.45 -4.59 44.72
N LEU A 74 -29.92 -5.52 45.53
CA LEU A 74 -28.54 -5.99 45.44
C LEU A 74 -28.23 -6.68 44.11
N LEU A 75 -29.22 -7.29 43.45
CA LEU A 75 -29.06 -7.91 42.12
C LEU A 75 -29.17 -6.90 40.97
N ALA A 76 -30.05 -5.91 41.07
CA ALA A 76 -30.30 -4.95 39.99
C ALA A 76 -29.24 -3.86 39.89
N VAL A 77 -28.72 -3.36 41.03
CA VAL A 77 -27.73 -2.28 41.07
C VAL A 77 -26.45 -2.61 40.29
N PRO A 78 -25.83 -3.80 40.42
CA PRO A 78 -24.68 -4.19 39.61
C PRO A 78 -24.97 -4.22 38.12
N PHE A 79 -26.18 -4.63 37.72
CA PHE A 79 -26.56 -4.73 36.31
C PHE A 79 -26.75 -3.36 35.66
N VAL A 80 -27.37 -2.42 36.39
CA VAL A 80 -27.53 -1.02 35.97
C VAL A 80 -26.16 -0.32 35.90
N LEU A 81 -25.31 -0.53 36.91
CA LEU A 81 -23.96 0.02 36.92
C LEU A 81 -23.08 -0.59 35.81
N PHE A 82 -23.24 -1.88 35.51
CA PHE A 82 -22.52 -2.56 34.42
C PHE A 82 -23.00 -2.10 33.04
N ALA A 83 -24.32 -1.94 32.84
CA ALA A 83 -24.88 -1.39 31.61
C ALA A 83 -24.44 0.08 31.41
N ALA A 84 -24.43 0.88 32.47
CA ALA A 84 -23.93 2.25 32.45
C ALA A 84 -22.42 2.30 32.15
N TRP A 85 -21.61 1.45 32.79
CA TRP A 85 -20.16 1.37 32.54
C TRP A 85 -19.87 0.93 31.11
N THR A 86 -20.52 -0.11 30.61
CA THR A 86 -20.25 -0.64 29.26
C THR A 86 -20.69 0.31 28.15
N SER A 87 -21.73 1.11 28.38
CA SER A 87 -22.20 2.12 27.44
C SER A 87 -21.33 3.40 27.49
N VAL A 88 -21.14 3.99 28.67
CA VAL A 88 -20.41 5.26 28.84
C VAL A 88 -18.89 5.07 28.72
N GLY A 89 -18.34 3.97 29.24
CA GLY A 89 -16.91 3.68 29.21
C GLY A 89 -16.37 3.33 27.82
N ARG A 90 -17.09 2.52 27.02
CA ARG A 90 -16.72 2.30 25.60
C ARG A 90 -16.86 3.58 24.80
N PHE A 91 -17.91 4.36 25.05
CA PHE A 91 -18.14 5.62 24.37
C PHE A 91 -17.05 6.67 24.66
N LEU A 92 -16.67 6.88 25.93
CA LEU A 92 -15.59 7.81 26.32
C LEU A 92 -14.22 7.40 25.79
N VAL A 93 -13.94 6.09 25.70
CA VAL A 93 -12.68 5.59 25.14
C VAL A 93 -12.65 5.76 23.62
N LEU A 94 -13.77 5.49 22.93
CA LEU A 94 -13.88 5.69 21.49
C LEU A 94 -13.90 7.19 21.12
N SER A 95 -14.54 8.05 21.91
CA SER A 95 -14.59 9.50 21.68
C SER A 95 -13.24 10.17 21.96
N ARG A 96 -12.52 9.78 23.02
CA ARG A 96 -11.16 10.28 23.29
C ARG A 96 -10.10 9.77 22.31
N ARG A 97 -10.29 8.58 21.73
CA ARG A 97 -9.44 8.07 20.64
C ARG A 97 -9.75 8.76 19.32
N ALA A 98 -11.03 8.98 19.01
CA ALA A 98 -11.46 9.75 17.85
C ALA A 98 -10.97 11.21 17.91
N ALA A 99 -11.14 11.90 19.05
CA ALA A 99 -10.67 13.28 19.23
C ALA A 99 -9.13 13.42 19.15
N ARG A 100 -8.36 12.43 19.64
CA ARG A 100 -6.88 12.41 19.52
C ARG A 100 -6.40 12.06 18.11
N MET A 101 -7.13 11.23 17.37
CA MET A 101 -6.89 11.01 15.94
C MET A 101 -7.26 12.26 15.11
N GLU A 102 -8.33 12.96 15.48
CA GLU A 102 -8.80 14.18 14.81
C GLU A 102 -7.88 15.38 15.08
N GLN A 103 -7.31 15.54 16.28
CA GLN A 103 -6.30 16.59 16.54
C GLN A 103 -5.05 16.45 15.66
N ARG A 104 -4.71 15.22 15.22
CA ARG A 104 -3.64 14.97 14.23
C ARG A 104 -4.08 15.23 12.77
N LEU A 105 -5.38 15.37 12.50
CA LEU A 105 -5.96 15.58 11.16
C LEU A 105 -6.44 17.03 10.92
N VAL A 106 -6.44 17.89 11.93
CA VAL A 106 -7.09 19.23 11.90
C VAL A 106 -6.11 20.42 12.05
N THR A 107 -4.80 20.20 12.19
CA THR A 107 -3.81 21.30 12.30
C THR A 107 -2.59 21.16 11.39
N LEU A 108 -2.83 20.91 10.11
CA LEU A 108 -1.88 21.22 9.03
C LEU A 108 -2.67 21.95 7.93
N PRO A 109 -2.10 22.94 7.20
CA PRO A 109 -2.63 23.27 5.87
C PRO A 109 -2.77 21.95 5.11
N SER A 110 -3.85 21.77 4.35
CA SER A 110 -4.24 20.45 3.86
C SER A 110 -3.03 19.75 3.21
N PRO A 111 -2.73 18.46 3.51
CA PRO A 111 -1.51 17.79 3.04
C PRO A 111 -1.27 17.90 1.52
N VAL A 112 -2.33 18.22 0.77
CA VAL A 112 -2.31 18.48 -0.66
C VAL A 112 -1.84 19.90 -1.00
N GLU A 113 -2.34 20.96 -0.36
CA GLU A 113 -1.91 22.35 -0.61
C GLU A 113 -0.42 22.54 -0.28
N GLU A 114 0.02 22.00 0.85
CA GLU A 114 1.43 22.05 1.25
C GLU A 114 2.31 21.25 0.28
N ALA A 115 1.88 20.06 -0.14
CA ALA A 115 2.60 19.26 -1.12
C ALA A 115 2.67 19.92 -2.49
N VAL A 116 1.57 20.51 -2.99
CA VAL A 116 1.55 21.25 -4.26
C VAL A 116 2.52 22.43 -4.19
N THR A 117 2.47 23.21 -3.11
CA THR A 117 3.36 24.35 -2.91
C THR A 117 4.82 23.92 -2.86
N THR A 118 5.12 22.84 -2.12
CA THR A 118 6.46 22.28 -2.02
C THR A 118 6.98 21.81 -3.38
N ILE A 119 6.15 21.06 -4.13
CA ILE A 119 6.51 20.55 -5.45
C ILE A 119 6.73 21.71 -6.43
N GLU A 120 5.81 22.67 -6.53
CA GLU A 120 5.94 23.77 -7.50
C GLU A 120 7.06 24.76 -7.13
N ALA A 121 7.41 24.88 -5.85
CA ALA A 121 8.59 25.63 -5.41
C ALA A 121 9.89 24.94 -5.83
N ALA A 122 10.01 23.62 -5.58
CA ALA A 122 11.18 22.83 -5.97
C ALA A 122 11.30 22.67 -7.49
N LEU A 123 10.17 22.57 -8.18
CA LEU A 123 10.05 22.27 -9.61
C LEU A 123 9.21 23.34 -10.32
N PRO A 124 9.71 24.59 -10.45
CA PRO A 124 8.95 25.72 -11.00
C PRO A 124 8.57 25.52 -12.47
N ALA A 125 9.25 24.62 -13.19
CA ALA A 125 8.91 24.25 -14.54
C ALA A 125 7.65 23.37 -14.64
N TYR A 126 7.13 22.86 -13.53
CA TYR A 126 5.99 21.96 -13.48
C TYR A 126 4.78 22.60 -12.81
N VAL A 127 3.59 22.10 -13.15
CA VAL A 127 2.33 22.39 -12.46
C VAL A 127 1.73 21.09 -11.97
N VAL A 128 1.33 21.03 -10.71
CA VAL A 128 0.66 19.85 -10.17
C VAL A 128 -0.79 19.80 -10.65
N ARG A 129 -1.21 18.63 -11.14
CA ARG A 129 -2.55 18.41 -11.70
C ARG A 129 -3.46 17.64 -10.77
N ARG A 130 -3.00 16.49 -10.27
CA ARG A 130 -3.77 15.60 -9.39
C ARG A 130 -2.90 14.61 -8.65
N GLY A 131 -3.38 14.11 -7.52
CA GLY A 131 -2.78 12.93 -6.89
C GLY A 131 -2.93 11.69 -7.78
N LEU A 132 -1.88 10.86 -7.82
CA LEU A 132 -1.86 9.55 -8.48
C LEU A 132 -1.94 8.41 -7.47
N GLY A 133 -1.31 8.58 -6.30
CA GLY A 133 -1.34 7.58 -5.24
C GLY A 133 -0.45 7.96 -4.06
N GLN A 134 -0.61 7.22 -2.96
CA GLN A 134 0.20 7.39 -1.74
C GLN A 134 0.82 6.06 -1.37
N GLY A 135 2.13 6.07 -1.09
CA GLY A 135 2.88 4.93 -0.58
C GLY A 135 3.54 5.25 0.75
N GLY A 136 4.18 4.25 1.37
CA GLY A 136 4.86 4.42 2.66
C GLY A 136 6.04 5.40 2.67
N CYS A 137 6.57 5.74 1.49
CA CYS A 137 7.73 6.63 1.33
C CYS A 137 7.37 8.01 0.76
N GLY A 138 6.09 8.30 0.50
CA GLY A 138 5.71 9.54 -0.18
C GLY A 138 4.39 9.49 -0.93
N VAL A 139 4.02 10.63 -1.47
CA VAL A 139 2.82 10.81 -2.30
C VAL A 139 3.24 11.11 -3.74
N VAL A 140 2.57 10.49 -4.70
CA VAL A 140 2.83 10.66 -6.13
C VAL A 140 1.74 11.54 -6.74
N TYR A 141 2.16 12.55 -7.49
CA TYR A 141 1.31 13.49 -8.19
C TYR A 141 1.54 13.43 -9.69
N LEU A 142 0.50 13.64 -10.48
CA LEU A 142 0.61 13.99 -11.88
C LEU A 142 0.98 15.46 -11.95
N ALA A 143 2.07 15.78 -12.64
CA ALA A 143 2.47 17.13 -12.95
C ALA A 143 2.66 17.29 -14.46
N GLU A 144 2.54 18.51 -14.96
CA GLU A 144 2.73 18.84 -16.37
C GLU A 144 3.81 19.90 -16.51
N HIS A 145 4.74 19.68 -17.43
CA HIS A 145 5.79 20.65 -17.68
C HIS A 145 5.23 21.90 -18.39
N ARG A 146 5.26 23.07 -17.74
CA ARG A 146 4.60 24.33 -18.13
C ARG A 146 4.79 24.73 -19.59
N ARG A 147 6.02 24.63 -20.10
CA ARG A 147 6.35 25.06 -21.48
C ARG A 147 6.07 24.00 -22.52
N ALA A 148 6.20 22.75 -22.12
CA ALA A 148 6.43 21.66 -23.04
C ALA A 148 5.19 20.77 -23.15
N GLY A 149 4.33 20.77 -22.12
CA GLY A 149 3.03 20.12 -22.09
C GLY A 149 3.07 18.63 -21.76
N TRP A 150 4.25 18.08 -21.44
CA TRP A 150 4.40 16.66 -21.17
C TRP A 150 4.04 16.36 -19.72
N SER A 151 3.31 15.27 -19.53
CA SER A 151 2.98 14.73 -18.22
C SER A 151 4.15 13.99 -17.58
N ARG A 152 4.31 14.17 -16.27
CA ARG A 152 5.26 13.48 -15.40
C ARG A 152 4.58 13.04 -14.11
N ALA A 153 5.07 11.93 -13.55
CA ALA A 153 4.77 11.59 -12.18
C ALA A 153 5.84 12.23 -11.29
N VAL A 154 5.41 12.93 -10.23
CA VAL A 154 6.30 13.56 -9.25
C VAL A 154 6.02 12.93 -7.90
N LYS A 155 7.00 12.22 -7.36
CA LYS A 155 6.92 11.63 -6.03
C LYS A 155 7.56 12.56 -5.01
N LEU A 156 6.75 13.08 -4.10
CA LEU A 156 7.19 13.86 -2.96
C LEU A 156 7.47 12.91 -1.78
N LEU A 157 8.72 12.88 -1.33
CA LEU A 157 9.18 12.02 -0.23
C LEU A 157 8.78 12.62 1.12
N THR A 158 8.42 11.76 2.08
CA THR A 158 8.19 12.16 3.48
C THR A 158 9.51 12.38 4.20
N GLU A 159 9.53 13.17 5.28
CA GLU A 159 10.73 13.39 6.10
C GLU A 159 11.41 12.09 6.56
N THR A 160 10.62 11.06 6.89
CA THR A 160 11.10 9.73 7.28
C THR A 160 11.73 8.92 6.15
N ALA A 161 11.49 9.33 4.90
CA ALA A 161 12.08 8.74 3.71
C ALA A 161 13.25 9.59 3.18
N LEU A 162 13.52 10.73 3.82
CA LEU A 162 14.65 11.56 3.45
C LEU A 162 15.95 10.91 3.93
N PRO A 163 17.02 11.02 3.13
CA PRO A 163 18.33 10.54 3.49
C PRO A 163 18.94 11.35 4.64
N ASP A 164 19.66 10.68 5.53
CA ASP A 164 20.53 11.38 6.51
C ASP A 164 21.74 12.05 5.83
N SER A 165 22.08 11.64 4.60
CA SER A 165 23.20 12.15 3.82
C SER A 165 22.78 12.50 2.40
N GLN A 166 22.79 13.79 2.09
CA GLN A 166 22.52 14.32 0.75
C GLN A 166 23.50 13.77 -0.31
N GLU A 167 24.74 13.48 0.07
CA GLU A 167 25.75 12.94 -0.86
C GLU A 167 25.45 11.49 -1.27
N ARG A 168 25.10 10.63 -0.30
CA ARG A 168 24.68 9.24 -0.61
C ARG A 168 23.42 9.24 -1.45
N PHE A 169 22.50 10.15 -1.11
CA PHE A 169 21.28 10.35 -1.85
C PHE A 169 21.51 10.64 -3.32
N LEU A 170 22.36 11.62 -3.62
CA LEU A 170 22.66 11.99 -5.00
C LEU A 170 23.31 10.84 -5.77
N ARG A 171 24.18 10.05 -5.12
CA ARG A 171 24.79 8.87 -5.75
C ARG A 171 23.75 7.81 -6.11
N GLU A 172 22.81 7.51 -5.22
CA GLU A 172 21.75 6.54 -5.49
C GLU A 172 20.79 7.02 -6.58
N ALA A 173 20.42 8.30 -6.55
CA ALA A 173 19.62 8.92 -7.60
C ALA A 173 20.29 8.81 -8.98
N GLN A 174 21.61 9.07 -9.06
CA GLN A 174 22.37 8.92 -10.31
C GLN A 174 22.38 7.49 -10.85
N VAL A 175 22.51 6.48 -9.97
CA VAL A 175 22.44 5.08 -10.41
C VAL A 175 21.06 4.78 -11.00
N MET A 176 19.98 5.29 -10.40
CA MET A 176 18.62 5.11 -10.92
C MET A 176 18.39 5.85 -12.24
N GLU A 177 18.87 7.10 -12.37
CA GLU A 177 18.80 7.87 -13.62
C GLU A 177 19.53 7.16 -14.77
N SER A 178 20.58 6.39 -14.46
CA SER A 178 21.33 5.59 -15.44
C SER A 178 20.60 4.31 -15.89
N LEU A 179 19.52 3.90 -15.20
CA LEU A 179 18.71 2.73 -15.57
C LEU A 179 17.82 3.08 -16.76
N ASP A 180 18.34 2.85 -17.96
CA ASP A 180 17.57 2.93 -19.21
C ASP A 180 17.21 1.52 -19.69
N HIS A 181 15.93 1.15 -19.58
CA HIS A 181 15.42 -0.15 -20.02
C HIS A 181 13.92 -0.04 -20.35
N PRO A 182 13.39 -0.71 -21.41
CA PRO A 182 11.99 -0.58 -21.82
C PRO A 182 10.95 -0.92 -20.73
N HIS A 183 11.31 -1.83 -19.83
CA HIS A 183 10.47 -2.27 -18.72
C HIS A 183 10.82 -1.62 -17.36
N ILE A 184 11.65 -0.56 -17.35
CA ILE A 184 11.92 0.27 -16.16
C ILE A 184 11.30 1.64 -16.41
N ALA A 185 10.56 2.17 -15.43
CA ALA A 185 10.07 3.54 -15.51
C ALA A 185 11.23 4.52 -15.35
N ARG A 186 11.35 5.45 -16.31
CA ARG A 186 12.47 6.37 -16.33
C ARG A 186 12.38 7.39 -15.19
N VAL A 187 13.48 7.57 -14.46
CA VAL A 187 13.69 8.73 -13.59
C VAL A 187 14.36 9.81 -14.43
N TYR A 188 13.80 11.03 -14.41
CA TYR A 188 14.30 12.15 -15.20
C TYR A 188 15.22 13.05 -14.39
N GLU A 189 14.81 13.35 -13.17
CA GLU A 189 15.51 14.27 -12.30
C GLU A 189 15.09 14.03 -10.86
N TYR A 190 16.01 14.34 -9.95
CA TYR A 190 15.74 14.48 -8.53
C TYR A 190 16.06 15.89 -8.07
N VAL A 191 15.11 16.52 -7.38
CA VAL A 191 15.25 17.89 -6.87
C VAL A 191 14.68 17.96 -5.45
N GLU A 192 15.52 18.37 -4.50
CA GLU A 192 15.16 18.48 -3.07
C GLU A 192 14.58 17.19 -2.48
N ASN A 193 13.25 17.10 -2.35
CA ASN A 193 12.50 15.95 -1.83
C ASN A 193 11.60 15.33 -2.92
N CYS A 194 11.78 15.73 -4.17
CA CYS A 194 10.94 15.36 -5.30
C CYS A 194 11.70 14.46 -6.28
N ILE A 195 11.05 13.37 -6.69
CA ILE A 195 11.52 12.51 -7.78
C ILE A 195 10.60 12.70 -8.98
N VAL A 196 11.13 13.19 -10.09
CA VAL A 196 10.39 13.31 -11.35
C VAL A 196 10.63 12.08 -12.19
N MET A 197 9.55 11.40 -12.56
CA MET A 197 9.60 10.13 -13.28
C MET A 197 8.55 10.06 -14.39
N GLU A 198 8.69 9.04 -15.22
CA GLU A 198 7.75 8.71 -16.29
C GLU A 198 6.33 8.56 -15.75
N TYR A 199 5.40 9.28 -16.39
CA TYR A 199 3.98 9.09 -16.13
C TYR A 199 3.47 7.88 -16.92
N LEU A 200 2.87 6.92 -16.22
CA LEU A 200 2.36 5.67 -16.77
C LEU A 200 0.83 5.62 -16.63
N PRO A 201 0.08 5.98 -17.68
CA PRO A 201 -1.38 6.14 -17.60
C PRO A 201 -2.16 4.82 -17.62
N GLY A 202 -1.54 3.70 -18.02
CA GLY A 202 -2.21 2.42 -18.24
C GLY A 202 -2.64 1.66 -16.99
N GLY A 203 -2.50 2.27 -15.81
CA GLY A 203 -2.87 1.68 -14.52
C GLY A 203 -1.86 0.65 -14.00
N THR A 204 -2.20 -0.03 -12.92
CA THR A 204 -1.32 -1.01 -12.24
C THR A 204 -1.63 -2.44 -12.70
N ALA A 205 -0.70 -3.37 -12.43
CA ALA A 205 -0.90 -4.80 -12.68
C ALA A 205 -2.10 -5.39 -11.93
N VAL A 206 -2.58 -4.76 -10.86
CA VAL A 206 -3.81 -5.16 -10.16
C VAL A 206 -5.01 -5.18 -11.11
N ALA A 207 -5.11 -4.21 -12.03
CA ALA A 207 -6.21 -4.14 -13.00
C ALA A 207 -6.16 -5.27 -14.05
N ARG A 208 -5.03 -5.98 -14.15
CA ARG A 208 -4.83 -7.12 -15.05
C ARG A 208 -4.95 -8.47 -14.34
N ALA A 209 -5.23 -8.47 -13.03
CA ALA A 209 -5.47 -9.70 -12.28
C ALA A 209 -6.65 -10.48 -12.87
N GLY A 210 -6.53 -11.81 -12.93
CA GLY A 210 -7.60 -12.68 -13.46
C GLY A 210 -7.78 -12.67 -14.98
N GLN A 211 -6.98 -11.92 -15.76
CA GLN A 211 -7.01 -11.95 -17.24
C GLN A 211 -6.37 -13.22 -17.85
N GLY A 212 -6.07 -14.22 -17.02
CA GLY A 212 -5.51 -15.50 -17.43
C GLY A 212 -3.99 -15.58 -17.39
N PRO A 213 -3.44 -16.80 -17.45
CA PRO A 213 -2.01 -17.05 -17.25
C PRO A 213 -1.11 -16.41 -18.32
N GLY A 214 -1.59 -16.25 -19.55
CA GLY A 214 -0.83 -15.61 -20.62
C GLY A 214 -0.45 -14.16 -20.31
N VAL A 215 -1.42 -13.35 -19.86
CA VAL A 215 -1.19 -11.94 -19.46
C VAL A 215 -0.23 -11.87 -18.29
N VAL A 216 -0.42 -12.71 -17.27
CA VAL A 216 0.44 -12.70 -16.08
C VAL A 216 1.86 -13.15 -16.39
N CYS A 217 2.04 -14.16 -17.25
CA CYS A 217 3.38 -14.58 -17.68
C CYS A 217 4.08 -13.49 -18.48
N ALA A 218 3.37 -12.80 -19.38
CA ALA A 218 3.95 -11.70 -20.17
C ALA A 218 4.39 -10.52 -19.27
N ILE A 219 3.60 -10.20 -18.25
CA ILE A 219 4.01 -9.27 -17.18
C ILE A 219 5.30 -9.77 -16.50
N GLY A 220 5.32 -11.05 -16.10
CA GLY A 220 6.47 -11.68 -15.47
C GLY A 220 7.76 -11.58 -16.30
N LEU A 221 7.67 -11.77 -17.63
CA LEU A 221 8.82 -11.62 -18.53
C LEU A 221 9.33 -10.18 -18.55
N GLY A 222 8.45 -9.18 -18.68
CA GLY A 222 8.83 -7.78 -18.68
C GLY A 222 9.51 -7.36 -17.37
N VAL A 223 8.95 -7.76 -16.23
CA VAL A 223 9.50 -7.47 -14.91
C VAL A 223 10.84 -8.18 -14.69
N ALA A 224 10.96 -9.45 -15.08
CA ALA A 224 12.23 -10.17 -14.98
C ALA A 224 13.33 -9.54 -15.85
N SER A 225 12.99 -9.06 -17.05
CA SER A 225 13.92 -8.31 -17.90
C SER A 225 14.39 -7.00 -17.25
N ALA A 226 13.47 -6.27 -16.60
CA ALA A 226 13.81 -5.07 -15.84
C ALA A 226 14.73 -5.37 -14.65
N LEU A 227 14.42 -6.42 -13.89
CA LEU A 227 15.25 -6.86 -12.76
C LEU A 227 16.64 -7.27 -13.21
N ALA A 228 16.77 -8.02 -14.31
CA ALA A 228 18.07 -8.41 -14.85
C ALA A 228 18.94 -7.17 -15.17
N ALA A 229 18.36 -6.16 -15.81
CA ALA A 229 19.06 -4.91 -16.15
C ALA A 229 19.47 -4.09 -14.89
N ALA A 230 18.65 -4.11 -13.84
CA ALA A 230 18.97 -3.46 -12.58
C ALA A 230 20.04 -4.21 -11.77
N HIS A 231 19.94 -5.54 -11.70
CA HIS A 231 20.89 -6.41 -10.98
C HIS A 231 22.29 -6.33 -11.56
N GLN A 232 22.45 -6.16 -12.88
CA GLN A 232 23.75 -5.93 -13.53
C GLN A 232 24.46 -4.64 -13.05
N ARG A 233 23.70 -3.69 -12.50
CA ARG A 233 24.22 -2.46 -11.88
C ARG A 233 24.22 -2.52 -10.36
N ASN A 234 24.09 -3.72 -9.78
CA ASN A 234 24.01 -3.97 -8.33
C ASN A 234 22.81 -3.30 -7.63
N VAL A 235 21.72 -3.08 -8.38
CA VAL A 235 20.49 -2.48 -7.84
C VAL A 235 19.47 -3.57 -7.57
N VAL A 236 19.14 -3.80 -6.30
CA VAL A 236 18.03 -4.70 -5.88
C VAL A 236 16.79 -3.85 -5.58
N HIS A 237 15.64 -4.24 -6.12
CA HIS A 237 14.40 -3.47 -6.02
C HIS A 237 13.75 -3.49 -4.62
N ARG A 238 13.73 -4.66 -3.97
CA ARG A 238 13.26 -4.90 -2.57
C ARG A 238 11.77 -4.74 -2.29
N ASP A 239 10.96 -4.28 -3.25
CA ASP A 239 9.50 -4.11 -3.08
C ASP A 239 8.69 -4.52 -4.32
N ILE A 240 9.03 -5.63 -4.97
CA ILE A 240 8.25 -6.09 -6.14
C ILE A 240 6.86 -6.54 -5.68
N LYS A 241 5.84 -5.85 -6.19
CA LYS A 241 4.41 -6.08 -5.90
C LYS A 241 3.54 -5.51 -7.03
N PRO A 242 2.28 -5.95 -7.20
CA PRO A 242 1.40 -5.46 -8.27
C PRO A 242 1.25 -3.92 -8.34
N GLY A 243 1.33 -3.23 -7.19
CA GLY A 243 1.23 -1.76 -7.13
C GLY A 243 2.42 -1.00 -7.72
N ASN A 244 3.59 -1.64 -7.82
CA ASN A 244 4.81 -1.06 -8.40
C ASN A 244 5.05 -1.52 -9.84
N LEU A 245 4.05 -2.19 -10.43
CA LEU A 245 4.05 -2.61 -11.83
C LEU A 245 2.98 -1.80 -12.54
N LEU A 246 3.39 -0.83 -13.35
CA LEU A 246 2.49 0.08 -14.06
C LEU A 246 2.59 -0.13 -15.56
N PHE A 247 1.56 0.30 -16.29
CA PHE A 247 1.52 0.19 -17.74
C PHE A 247 1.73 1.56 -18.40
N ALA A 248 2.61 1.58 -19.40
CA ALA A 248 2.68 2.67 -20.35
C ALA A 248 1.43 2.69 -21.24
N ASP A 249 1.25 3.79 -21.98
CA ASP A 249 0.10 3.98 -22.88
C ASP A 249 0.03 2.92 -23.97
N ASP A 250 1.18 2.43 -24.43
CA ASP A 250 1.28 1.35 -25.42
C ASP A 250 1.05 -0.07 -24.83
N GLY A 251 0.71 -0.16 -23.55
CA GLY A 251 0.48 -1.43 -22.84
C GLY A 251 1.75 -2.13 -22.36
N THR A 252 2.94 -1.53 -22.52
CA THR A 252 4.19 -2.07 -21.97
C THR A 252 4.17 -2.01 -20.45
N VAL A 253 4.41 -3.13 -19.77
CA VAL A 253 4.61 -3.13 -18.31
C VAL A 253 5.95 -2.51 -17.95
N LYS A 254 5.97 -1.68 -16.91
CA LYS A 254 7.17 -1.07 -16.35
C LYS A 254 7.20 -1.20 -14.84
N VAL A 255 8.39 -1.48 -14.32
CA VAL A 255 8.68 -1.49 -12.89
C VAL A 255 8.94 -0.04 -12.45
N THR A 256 8.22 0.40 -11.42
CA THR A 256 8.41 1.71 -10.76
C THR A 256 8.99 1.53 -9.37
N ASP A 257 9.37 2.65 -8.74
CA ASP A 257 9.73 2.66 -7.32
C ASP A 257 10.88 1.71 -6.97
N PHE A 258 11.93 1.71 -7.80
CA PHE A 258 13.21 1.04 -7.52
C PHE A 258 13.84 1.57 -6.24
N GLY A 259 13.35 1.10 -5.10
CA GLY A 259 13.96 1.15 -3.80
C GLY A 259 14.54 2.48 -3.31
N ILE A 260 14.39 3.63 -3.98
CA ILE A 260 15.16 4.85 -3.69
C ILE A 260 15.07 5.16 -2.20
N ALA A 261 13.86 5.36 -1.68
CA ALA A 261 13.66 5.58 -0.24
C ALA A 261 14.15 4.45 0.68
N LYS A 262 14.17 3.19 0.22
CA LYS A 262 14.61 2.03 1.02
C LYS A 262 16.14 1.83 1.00
N LEU A 263 16.81 2.19 -0.09
CA LEU A 263 18.27 2.22 -0.19
C LEU A 263 18.81 3.35 0.70
N LEU A 264 18.17 4.52 0.61
CA LEU A 264 18.48 5.70 1.43
C LEU A 264 18.25 5.49 2.92
N ALA A 265 17.15 4.81 3.30
CA ALA A 265 16.84 4.50 4.69
C ALA A 265 17.71 3.37 5.28
N ALA A 266 18.13 2.38 4.47
CA ALA A 266 18.99 1.29 4.94
C ALA A 266 20.45 1.73 5.17
N GLY A 267 20.91 2.77 4.48
CA GLY A 267 22.25 3.34 4.67
C GLY A 267 22.44 4.11 5.99
N ALA A 268 21.36 4.42 6.72
CA ALA A 268 21.34 5.26 7.92
C ALA A 268 21.85 4.56 9.19
N THR A 269 21.58 3.26 9.35
CA THR A 269 21.73 2.59 10.65
C THR A 269 22.74 1.44 10.65
N GLY A 270 23.22 0.99 9.47
CA GLY A 270 23.92 -0.30 9.38
C GLY A 270 23.04 -1.49 9.76
N GLU A 271 21.75 -1.24 10.01
CA GLU A 271 20.73 -2.26 10.25
C GLU A 271 20.07 -2.62 8.92
N PRO A 272 19.67 -3.89 8.76
CA PRO A 272 18.83 -4.31 7.64
C PRO A 272 17.60 -3.41 7.54
N ALA A 273 17.25 -3.04 6.29
CA ALA A 273 16.16 -2.10 5.97
C ALA A 273 14.97 -2.32 6.91
N SER A 274 14.62 -1.30 7.70
CA SER A 274 13.63 -1.44 8.77
C SER A 274 12.40 -2.20 8.26
N VAL A 275 12.04 -3.27 8.97
CA VAL A 275 10.89 -4.16 8.69
C VAL A 275 9.60 -3.35 8.44
N LEU A 276 9.54 -2.11 8.94
CA LEU A 276 8.50 -1.10 8.72
C LEU A 276 8.22 -0.74 7.25
N ALA A 277 9.15 -0.96 6.32
CA ALA A 277 8.95 -0.65 4.90
C ALA A 277 8.52 -1.85 4.04
N LEU A 278 8.30 -3.03 4.61
CA LEU A 278 7.93 -4.23 3.87
C LEU A 278 6.42 -4.25 3.56
N THR A 279 6.06 -4.76 2.38
CA THR A 279 4.65 -5.05 2.06
C THR A 279 4.37 -6.50 2.45
N PRO A 280 3.55 -6.77 3.48
CA PRO A 280 3.25 -8.13 3.92
C PRO A 280 2.70 -8.97 2.75
N GLY A 281 3.19 -10.20 2.60
CA GLY A 281 2.77 -11.15 1.56
C GLY A 281 3.60 -11.13 0.26
N TYR A 282 4.48 -10.14 0.06
CA TYR A 282 5.46 -10.12 -1.05
C TYR A 282 6.91 -10.14 -0.58
N ALA A 283 7.14 -9.76 0.68
CA ALA A 283 8.48 -9.78 1.28
C ALA A 283 9.01 -11.21 1.36
N ALA A 284 10.25 -11.40 0.92
CA ALA A 284 10.95 -12.67 1.03
C ALA A 284 11.30 -12.97 2.51
N PRO A 285 11.48 -14.24 2.91
CA PRO A 285 11.83 -14.59 4.29
C PRO A 285 13.08 -13.87 4.79
N GLU A 286 14.12 -13.73 3.97
CA GLU A 286 15.33 -12.99 4.33
C GLU A 286 15.04 -11.50 4.63
N GLN A 287 14.03 -10.89 4.01
CA GLN A 287 13.62 -9.52 4.33
C GLN A 287 12.93 -9.45 5.69
N LEU A 288 12.12 -10.45 6.03
CA LEU A 288 11.39 -10.49 7.30
C LEU A 288 12.31 -10.80 8.49
N ASN A 289 13.32 -11.62 8.25
CA ASN A 289 14.35 -11.97 9.22
C ASN A 289 15.47 -10.93 9.32
N ALA A 290 15.48 -9.97 8.39
CA ALA A 290 16.51 -8.95 8.32
C ALA A 290 17.91 -9.54 7.97
N ASP A 291 17.91 -10.62 7.18
CA ASP A 291 19.10 -11.27 6.61
C ASP A 291 19.59 -10.53 5.34
N ASP A 292 20.66 -11.04 4.71
CA ASP A 292 21.26 -10.46 3.51
C ASP A 292 20.30 -10.42 2.31
N ILE A 293 20.09 -9.21 1.78
CA ILE A 293 19.22 -8.95 0.63
C ILE A 293 20.01 -9.04 -0.66
N THR A 294 19.52 -9.84 -1.61
CA THR A 294 20.22 -10.11 -2.88
C THR A 294 19.27 -10.01 -4.07
N ALA A 295 19.79 -10.16 -5.30
CA ALA A 295 18.99 -10.28 -6.51
C ALA A 295 17.88 -11.35 -6.41
N ARG A 296 18.12 -12.43 -5.65
CA ARG A 296 17.17 -13.54 -5.43
C ARG A 296 16.00 -13.14 -4.54
N THR A 297 16.12 -12.07 -3.76
CA THR A 297 15.01 -11.47 -3.00
C THR A 297 13.94 -10.92 -3.93
N ASP A 298 14.35 -10.23 -5.00
CA ASP A 298 13.41 -9.72 -6.00
C ASP A 298 12.69 -10.85 -6.75
N LEU A 299 13.34 -12.00 -6.94
CA LEU A 299 12.74 -13.16 -7.60
C LEU A 299 11.61 -13.78 -6.76
N TYR A 300 11.75 -13.79 -5.43
CA TYR A 300 10.67 -14.17 -4.54
C TYR A 300 9.50 -13.19 -4.65
N GLY A 301 9.78 -11.88 -4.57
CA GLY A 301 8.76 -10.83 -4.71
C GLY A 301 8.04 -10.89 -6.07
N LEU A 302 8.77 -11.19 -7.15
CA LEU A 302 8.20 -11.43 -8.47
C LEU A 302 7.28 -12.65 -8.47
N ALA A 303 7.72 -13.80 -7.94
CA ALA A 303 6.89 -15.00 -7.89
C ALA A 303 5.63 -14.80 -7.05
N ALA A 304 5.74 -14.12 -5.90
CA ALA A 304 4.60 -13.76 -5.06
C ALA A 304 3.63 -12.80 -5.77
N THR A 305 4.17 -11.88 -6.58
CA THR A 305 3.39 -10.97 -7.42
C THR A 305 2.61 -11.73 -8.50
N LEU A 306 3.27 -12.62 -9.24
CA LEU A 306 2.60 -13.42 -10.27
C LEU A 306 1.54 -14.35 -9.66
N TYR A 307 1.85 -14.98 -8.53
CA TYR A 307 0.89 -15.77 -7.76
C TYR A 307 -0.35 -14.94 -7.39
N ARG A 308 -0.17 -13.71 -6.90
CA ARG A 308 -1.28 -12.81 -6.56
C ARG A 308 -2.16 -12.47 -7.75
N LEU A 309 -1.56 -12.23 -8.91
CA LEU A 309 -2.27 -11.88 -10.13
C LEU A 309 -3.06 -13.07 -10.71
N LEU A 310 -2.57 -14.30 -10.50
CA LEU A 310 -3.24 -15.53 -10.92
C LEU A 310 -4.37 -15.94 -9.97
N THR A 311 -4.13 -15.89 -8.66
CA THR A 311 -5.01 -16.52 -7.66
C THR A 311 -5.93 -15.55 -6.93
N GLY A 312 -5.64 -14.25 -6.98
CA GLY A 312 -6.37 -13.27 -6.19
C GLY A 312 -5.94 -13.19 -4.71
N SER A 313 -4.94 -13.98 -4.28
CA SER A 313 -4.41 -13.99 -2.90
C SER A 313 -2.89 -13.95 -2.89
N THR A 314 -2.26 -13.46 -1.81
CA THR A 314 -0.80 -13.57 -1.65
C THR A 314 -0.42 -14.98 -1.24
N PRO A 315 0.77 -15.50 -1.60
CA PRO A 315 1.18 -16.80 -1.11
C PRO A 315 1.36 -16.76 0.42
N PRO A 316 1.02 -17.85 1.13
CA PRO A 316 1.41 -17.99 2.53
C PRO A 316 2.94 -18.03 2.65
N LEU A 317 3.46 -17.63 3.80
CA LEU A 317 4.89 -17.79 4.08
C LEU A 317 5.29 -19.28 4.00
N PRO A 318 6.54 -19.56 3.57
CA PRO A 318 7.07 -20.92 3.59
C PRO A 318 6.98 -21.57 4.98
N GLY A 319 6.97 -22.90 4.99
CA GLY A 319 6.98 -23.65 6.24
C GLY A 319 8.31 -23.57 7.00
N PRO A 320 8.38 -24.10 8.23
CA PRO A 320 9.62 -24.20 9.00
C PRO A 320 10.72 -25.01 8.30
N ASP A 321 10.32 -25.90 7.39
CA ASP A 321 11.18 -26.70 6.50
C ASP A 321 11.67 -25.92 5.26
N GLY A 322 11.24 -24.67 5.12
CA GLY A 322 11.52 -23.79 3.99
C GLY A 322 10.71 -24.08 2.73
N ALA A 323 9.86 -25.10 2.75
CA ALA A 323 9.07 -25.49 1.59
C ALA A 323 7.97 -24.45 1.30
N PRO A 324 7.74 -24.09 0.02
CA PRO A 324 6.61 -23.25 -0.36
C PRO A 324 5.28 -23.90 0.05
N ARG A 325 4.39 -23.10 0.65
CA ARG A 325 3.02 -23.53 1.03
C ARG A 325 1.93 -22.98 0.12
N ALA A 326 2.34 -22.33 -0.98
CA ALA A 326 1.44 -21.74 -1.95
C ALA A 326 0.52 -22.79 -2.56
N ASP A 327 -0.78 -22.49 -2.61
CA ASP A 327 -1.75 -23.33 -3.31
C ASP A 327 -1.67 -23.01 -4.80
N LEU A 328 -1.02 -23.90 -5.54
CA LEU A 328 -0.82 -23.76 -6.98
C LEU A 328 -1.89 -24.51 -7.78
N ALA A 329 -2.92 -25.04 -7.13
CA ALA A 329 -4.05 -25.66 -7.82
C ALA A 329 -4.72 -24.63 -8.74
N GLY A 330 -5.01 -25.05 -9.98
CA GLY A 330 -5.60 -24.17 -11.00
C GLY A 330 -4.60 -23.29 -11.76
N ILE A 331 -3.32 -23.27 -11.37
CA ILE A 331 -2.24 -22.70 -12.20
C ILE A 331 -1.72 -23.82 -13.11
N PRO A 332 -1.44 -23.56 -14.41
CA PRO A 332 -0.87 -24.57 -15.28
C PRO A 332 0.44 -25.15 -14.72
N PRO A 333 0.66 -26.47 -14.83
CA PRO A 333 1.59 -27.20 -13.96
C PRO A 333 3.05 -26.79 -14.13
N ARG A 334 3.49 -26.39 -15.33
CA ARG A 334 4.86 -25.95 -15.56
C ARG A 334 5.05 -24.52 -15.06
N ILE A 335 4.06 -23.65 -15.25
CA ILE A 335 4.06 -22.30 -14.69
C ILE A 335 4.10 -22.38 -13.15
N ALA A 336 3.29 -23.25 -12.56
CA ALA A 336 3.28 -23.52 -11.12
C ALA A 336 4.66 -23.95 -10.61
N ALA A 337 5.38 -24.83 -11.32
CA ALA A 337 6.72 -25.26 -10.94
C ALA A 337 7.74 -24.11 -10.90
N VAL A 338 7.67 -23.18 -11.85
CA VAL A 338 8.52 -21.98 -11.88
C VAL A 338 8.23 -21.08 -10.66
N LEU A 339 6.95 -20.85 -10.36
CA LEU A 339 6.56 -20.06 -9.18
C LEU A 339 7.00 -20.73 -7.88
N ALA A 340 6.77 -22.03 -7.74
CA ALA A 340 7.15 -22.80 -6.55
C ALA A 340 8.65 -22.68 -6.26
N ARG A 341 9.49 -22.84 -7.29
CA ARG A 341 10.95 -22.72 -7.14
C ARG A 341 11.38 -21.34 -6.66
N SER A 342 10.78 -20.27 -7.16
CA SER A 342 11.12 -18.91 -6.72
C SER A 342 10.49 -18.52 -5.37
N LEU A 343 9.47 -19.24 -4.90
CA LEU A 343 8.86 -19.06 -3.58
C LEU A 343 9.56 -19.88 -2.48
N ASP A 344 10.68 -20.54 -2.78
CA ASP A 344 11.47 -21.27 -1.78
C ASP A 344 12.00 -20.30 -0.71
N ALA A 345 11.99 -20.72 0.55
CA ALA A 345 12.48 -19.88 1.64
C ALA A 345 13.96 -19.55 1.50
N TYR A 346 14.74 -20.47 0.93
CA TYR A 346 16.18 -20.36 0.81
C TYR A 346 16.57 -19.75 -0.54
N PRO A 347 17.21 -18.56 -0.57
CA PRO A 347 17.55 -17.86 -1.81
C PRO A 347 18.32 -18.71 -2.83
N GLU A 348 19.24 -19.55 -2.37
CA GLU A 348 20.08 -20.41 -3.21
C GLU A 348 19.31 -21.50 -3.96
N ARG A 349 18.12 -21.89 -3.46
CA ARG A 349 17.24 -22.87 -4.11
C ARG A 349 16.35 -22.25 -5.20
N ARG A 350 16.24 -20.93 -5.20
CA ARG A 350 15.52 -20.16 -6.24
C ARG A 350 16.31 -20.14 -7.55
N HIS A 351 15.72 -19.52 -8.58
CA HIS A 351 16.40 -19.27 -9.85
C HIS A 351 17.69 -18.46 -9.63
N ALA A 352 18.70 -18.72 -10.46
CA ALA A 352 20.03 -18.15 -10.27
C ALA A 352 20.03 -16.62 -10.36
N ASP A 353 19.28 -16.12 -11.32
CA ASP A 353 19.11 -14.70 -11.65
C ASP A 353 17.74 -14.50 -12.35
N ALA A 354 17.44 -13.25 -12.69
CA ALA A 354 16.18 -12.88 -13.34
C ALA A 354 16.08 -13.37 -14.79
N GLN A 355 17.20 -13.56 -15.50
CA GLN A 355 17.20 -14.07 -16.88
C GLN A 355 16.83 -15.56 -16.89
N ALA A 356 17.39 -16.35 -15.97
CA ALA A 356 17.05 -17.75 -15.78
C ALA A 356 15.57 -17.93 -15.41
N PHE A 357 15.04 -17.07 -14.53
CA PHE A 357 13.60 -17.06 -14.22
C PHE A 357 12.76 -16.78 -15.47
N ALA A 358 13.11 -15.76 -16.26
CA ALA A 358 12.35 -15.39 -17.45
C ALA A 358 12.36 -16.50 -18.52
N LEU A 359 13.51 -17.14 -18.75
CA LEU A 359 13.64 -18.26 -19.69
C LEU A 359 12.79 -19.46 -19.28
N ASP A 360 12.83 -19.84 -17.99
CA ASP A 360 12.03 -20.97 -17.49
C ASP A 360 10.53 -20.64 -17.52
N LEU A 361 10.13 -19.41 -17.18
CA LEU A 361 8.74 -18.96 -17.29
C LEU A 361 8.26 -18.96 -18.75
N ALA A 362 9.07 -18.47 -19.69
CA ALA A 362 8.73 -18.45 -21.11
C ALA A 362 8.52 -19.87 -21.68
N ARG A 363 9.41 -20.81 -21.37
CA ARG A 363 9.30 -22.22 -21.77
C ARG A 363 8.11 -22.92 -21.11
N ALA A 364 7.87 -22.65 -19.83
CA ALA A 364 6.73 -23.19 -19.11
C ALA A 364 5.42 -22.73 -19.75
N ALA A 365 5.31 -21.42 -20.02
CA ALA A 365 4.16 -20.82 -20.68
C ALA A 365 3.94 -21.37 -22.10
N ALA A 366 4.99 -21.53 -22.90
CA ALA A 366 4.89 -22.09 -24.25
C ALA A 366 4.39 -23.54 -24.27
N ARG A 367 4.74 -24.34 -23.26
CA ARG A 367 4.33 -25.75 -23.13
C ARG A 367 2.96 -25.97 -22.50
N ASP A 368 2.59 -25.11 -21.56
CA ASP A 368 1.28 -25.16 -20.89
C ASP A 368 0.19 -24.48 -21.72
N MET A 369 0.58 -23.59 -22.65
CA MET A 369 -0.31 -22.84 -23.52
C MET A 369 0.04 -23.08 -25.00
N HIS A 370 -0.30 -22.14 -25.89
CA HIS A 370 -0.03 -22.20 -27.32
C HIS A 370 1.26 -21.44 -27.68
N PRO A 371 2.03 -21.82 -28.73
CA PRO A 371 3.32 -21.20 -29.07
C PRO A 371 3.33 -19.67 -29.32
N GLY A 372 2.20 -19.08 -29.70
CA GLY A 372 2.03 -17.62 -29.81
C GLY A 372 1.28 -16.99 -28.63
N TRP A 373 1.33 -17.60 -27.44
CA TRP A 373 0.68 -17.10 -26.22
C TRP A 373 1.13 -15.68 -25.87
N LEU A 374 2.40 -15.35 -26.12
CA LEU A 374 2.98 -14.05 -25.77
C LEU A 374 2.33 -12.92 -26.57
N ASP A 375 2.18 -13.10 -27.88
CA ASP A 375 1.48 -12.11 -28.72
C ASP A 375 -0.02 -12.08 -28.42
N ALA A 376 -0.63 -13.24 -28.18
CA ALA A 376 -2.04 -13.35 -27.79
C ALA A 376 -2.36 -12.70 -26.43
N SER A 377 -1.35 -12.51 -25.56
CA SER A 377 -1.52 -11.84 -24.27
C SER A 377 -1.84 -10.35 -24.42
N GLY A 378 -1.49 -9.74 -25.55
CA GLY A 378 -1.64 -8.30 -25.76
C GLY A 378 -0.73 -7.42 -24.89
N VAL A 379 0.20 -8.00 -24.11
CA VAL A 379 1.20 -7.27 -23.32
C VAL A 379 2.51 -7.24 -24.11
N PRO A 380 2.97 -6.06 -24.60
CA PRO A 380 4.22 -5.95 -25.32
C PRO A 380 5.42 -6.37 -24.46
N PHE A 381 6.26 -7.25 -25.01
CA PHE A 381 7.54 -7.62 -24.44
C PHE A 381 8.70 -7.05 -25.28
N ARG A 382 9.54 -6.23 -24.64
CA ARG A 382 10.73 -5.60 -25.23
C ARG A 382 11.95 -5.95 -24.36
N GLY A 383 12.47 -7.15 -24.57
CA GLY A 383 13.63 -7.66 -23.84
C GLY A 383 14.46 -8.60 -24.71
N ASP A 384 15.25 -9.44 -24.06
CA ASP A 384 16.17 -10.39 -24.69
C ASP A 384 15.47 -11.26 -25.77
N PRO A 385 15.99 -11.28 -27.01
CA PRO A 385 15.50 -12.16 -28.08
C PRO A 385 15.47 -13.64 -27.68
N GLU A 386 16.36 -14.10 -26.80
CA GLU A 386 16.36 -15.49 -26.32
C GLU A 386 15.11 -15.82 -25.51
N ILE A 387 14.64 -14.90 -24.67
CA ILE A 387 13.40 -15.06 -23.91
C ILE A 387 12.21 -15.12 -24.86
N ARG A 388 12.17 -14.24 -25.87
CA ARG A 388 11.12 -14.26 -26.90
C ARG A 388 11.14 -15.57 -27.69
N ALA A 389 12.32 -16.05 -28.08
CA ALA A 389 12.45 -17.34 -28.78
C ALA A 389 12.02 -18.52 -27.90
N ALA A 390 12.31 -18.48 -26.60
CA ALA A 390 11.89 -19.48 -25.64
C ALA A 390 10.36 -19.49 -25.42
N ALA A 391 9.68 -18.35 -25.60
CA ALA A 391 8.23 -18.27 -25.53
C ALA A 391 7.52 -18.91 -26.73
N SER A 392 8.25 -19.19 -27.82
CA SER A 392 7.72 -19.78 -29.07
C SER A 392 8.09 -21.24 -29.28
N ARG A 393 8.76 -21.88 -28.31
CA ARG A 393 9.23 -23.28 -28.37
C ARG A 393 8.68 -24.08 -27.20
#